data_AF-A0A2V9YYF0-F1
#
_entry.id   AF-A0A2V9YYF0-F1
#
_cell.length_a   1.000
_cell.length_b   1.000
_cell.length_c   1.000
_cell.angle_alpha   90.00
_cell.angle_beta   90.00
_cell.angle_gamma   90.00
#
_symmetry.space_group_name_H-M   'P 1'
#
loop_
_entity.id
_entity.type
_entity.pdbx_description
1 polymer ?
#
loop_
_entity_poly.entity_id
_entity_poly.type
_entity_poly.pdbx_seq_one_letter_code
_entity_poly.pdbx_strand_id
1 'polypeptide(L)'
;MIDECRGKVIACFVRYLNGKILASNIIRAALLLLATAGLCVAANESSIQVACNISQDNSAGLSGDLATDIHALPDFTETAAGMLGHHQFDQLDCLADRFRSAKERFPGGVWKLHTLYQGLAEPVRYPVHATPEDWNNSIQLLRQWTRERPKSITAHIALASAYEQFAWEARGSGYADTVSDSGWKLFQARTAESKRLLDEASALPTKCPEWYLVMLQLAIDQTWDLPQVRVLFEDASKFEPGYYYYARQFARYLQPRWNGEPGDTEVFMQE
;
A
#
# COMPACT_ATOMS: atom_id res chain seq x y z
N MET A 1 -50.88 79.03 10.07
CA MET A 1 -50.14 79.18 11.33
C MET A 1 -48.71 78.73 11.02
N ILE A 2 -47.91 79.66 10.48
CA ILE A 2 -46.43 79.77 10.43
C ILE A 2 -45.68 78.55 9.86
N ASP A 3 -45.35 78.54 8.57
CA ASP A 3 -44.08 79.01 7.93
C ASP A 3 -42.89 78.07 8.17
N GLU A 4 -42.37 77.38 7.14
CA GLU A 4 -41.37 77.84 6.15
C GLU A 4 -39.89 77.76 6.63
N CYS A 5 -39.10 77.01 5.87
CA CYS A 5 -37.73 77.30 5.40
C CYS A 5 -36.67 77.94 6.32
N ARG A 6 -35.53 77.23 6.48
CA ARG A 6 -34.12 77.72 6.30
C ARG A 6 -33.14 76.57 6.59
N GLY A 7 -32.07 76.30 5.84
CA GLY A 7 -31.41 77.12 4.83
C GLY A 7 -30.44 76.32 3.94
N LYS A 8 -30.17 76.98 2.82
CA LYS A 8 -29.35 76.64 1.64
C LYS A 8 -27.84 76.58 1.94
N VAL A 9 -27.11 75.65 1.31
CA VAL A 9 -26.12 75.82 0.21
C VAL A 9 -24.78 76.47 0.61
N ILE A 10 -23.68 75.79 0.23
CA ILE A 10 -22.36 76.24 -0.30
C ILE A 10 -21.38 75.07 0.00
N ALA A 11 -21.12 74.13 -0.90
CA ALA A 11 -20.25 74.20 -2.10
C ALA A 11 -18.74 74.34 -1.80
N CYS A 12 -18.01 73.30 -2.20
CA CYS A 12 -16.60 73.24 -2.62
C CYS A 12 -15.50 73.58 -1.60
N PHE A 13 -14.67 72.58 -1.24
CA PHE A 13 -13.28 72.49 -1.71
C PHE A 13 -12.63 71.13 -1.35
N VAL A 14 -11.90 70.57 -2.32
CA VAL A 14 -10.87 69.51 -2.21
C VAL A 14 -11.31 68.03 -2.18
N ARG A 15 -11.33 67.48 -3.41
CA ARG A 15 -10.99 66.09 -3.75
C ARG A 15 -9.72 65.62 -3.03
N TYR A 16 -9.59 64.30 -2.94
CA TYR A 16 -8.34 63.55 -2.80
C TYR A 16 -7.98 63.21 -1.34
N LEU A 17 -8.40 62.02 -0.89
CA LEU A 17 -7.51 60.93 -0.43
C LEU A 17 -8.37 59.77 0.13
N ASN A 18 -8.33 58.65 -0.60
CA ASN A 18 -8.26 57.26 -0.12
C ASN A 18 -9.39 56.78 0.82
N GLY A 19 -10.38 55.99 0.37
CA GLY A 19 -10.19 54.69 -0.25
C GLY A 19 -9.77 53.65 0.79
N LYS A 20 -10.70 53.14 1.61
CA LYS A 20 -10.56 51.92 2.45
C LYS A 20 -11.82 51.65 3.33
N ILE A 21 -12.97 51.35 2.74
CA ILE A 21 -14.09 50.70 3.47
C ILE A 21 -14.80 49.73 2.54
N LEU A 22 -14.13 48.64 2.14
CA LEU A 22 -14.75 47.50 1.46
C LEU A 22 -13.77 46.31 1.46
N ALA A 23 -13.34 45.88 2.65
CA ALA A 23 -12.45 44.72 2.77
C ALA A 23 -12.59 43.97 4.12
N SER A 24 -13.80 43.91 4.69
CA SER A 24 -14.02 43.24 5.99
C SER A 24 -14.87 41.95 5.92
N ASN A 25 -15.64 41.73 4.85
CA ASN A 25 -16.57 40.58 4.80
C ASN A 25 -16.19 39.42 3.86
N ILE A 26 -15.04 39.49 3.18
CA ILE A 26 -14.57 38.39 2.31
C ILE A 26 -13.53 37.49 3.01
N ILE A 27 -12.91 37.95 4.11
CA ILE A 27 -11.85 37.19 4.80
C ILE A 27 -12.42 36.12 5.75
N ARG A 28 -13.68 36.23 6.19
CA ARG A 28 -14.30 35.20 7.06
C ARG A 28 -14.81 33.96 6.31
N ALA A 29 -15.00 34.04 4.99
CA ALA A 29 -15.46 32.89 4.19
C ALA A 29 -14.31 31.99 3.71
N ALA A 30 -13.06 32.50 3.69
CA ALA A 30 -11.90 31.73 3.25
C ALA A 30 -11.26 30.86 4.35
N LEU A 31 -11.59 31.08 5.63
CA LEU A 31 -11.05 30.29 6.75
C LEU A 31 -11.86 29.02 7.08
N LEU A 32 -13.01 28.79 6.44
CA LEU A 32 -13.86 27.61 6.70
C LEU A 32 -13.59 26.43 5.74
N LEU A 33 -12.78 26.61 4.69
CA LEU A 33 -12.44 25.54 3.74
C LEU A 33 -11.09 24.88 3.99
N LEU A 34 -10.26 25.44 4.87
CA LEU A 34 -8.99 24.81 5.29
C LEU A 34 -9.15 23.88 6.52
N ALA A 35 -10.28 23.97 7.23
CA ALA A 35 -10.55 23.12 8.40
C ALA A 35 -11.04 21.71 8.00
N THR A 36 -11.67 21.55 6.83
CA THR A 36 -12.27 20.26 6.44
C THR A 36 -11.24 19.20 6.08
N ALA A 37 -10.09 19.58 5.48
CA ALA A 37 -9.02 18.64 5.19
C ALA A 37 -8.33 18.14 6.46
N GLY A 38 -8.03 19.04 7.41
CA GLY A 38 -7.43 18.68 8.70
C GLY A 38 -8.34 17.84 9.59
N LEU A 39 -9.66 18.09 9.56
CA LEU A 39 -10.65 17.27 10.27
C LEU A 39 -10.75 15.85 9.70
N CYS A 40 -10.64 15.66 8.38
CA CYS A 40 -10.70 14.33 7.76
C CYS A 40 -9.48 13.47 8.08
N VAL A 41 -8.27 14.05 8.11
CA VAL A 41 -7.03 13.31 8.44
C VAL A 41 -7.04 12.91 9.93
N ALA A 42 -7.35 13.83 10.84
CA ALA A 42 -7.45 13.54 12.27
C ALA A 42 -8.55 12.50 12.60
N ALA A 43 -9.67 12.52 11.86
CA ALA A 43 -10.72 11.52 12.01
C ALA A 43 -10.28 10.13 11.53
N ASN A 44 -9.46 10.04 10.48
CA ASN A 44 -8.95 8.76 9.98
C ASN A 44 -7.90 8.15 10.93
N GLU A 45 -6.98 8.96 11.46
CA GLU A 45 -5.98 8.54 12.47
C GLU A 45 -6.65 8.03 13.75
N SER A 46 -7.59 8.81 14.29
CA SER A 46 -8.36 8.42 15.48
C SER A 46 -9.16 7.13 15.24
N SER A 47 -9.64 6.90 14.01
CA SER A 47 -10.40 5.70 13.69
C SER A 47 -9.56 4.42 13.66
N ILE A 48 -8.26 4.48 13.27
CA ILE A 48 -7.39 3.29 13.21
C ILE A 48 -6.90 2.91 14.59
N GLN A 49 -6.48 3.90 15.39
CA GLN A 49 -6.05 3.70 16.77
C GLN A 49 -7.11 2.98 17.60
N VAL A 50 -8.35 3.43 17.52
CA VAL A 50 -9.46 2.90 18.32
C VAL A 50 -9.94 1.54 17.81
N ALA A 51 -10.01 1.33 16.50
CA ALA A 51 -10.56 0.10 15.93
C ALA A 51 -9.65 -1.12 16.12
N CYS A 52 -8.32 -0.93 15.98
CA CYS A 52 -7.35 -2.03 16.03
C CYS A 52 -6.42 -1.98 17.25
N ASN A 53 -6.70 -1.10 18.22
CA ASN A 53 -5.88 -0.92 19.43
C ASN A 53 -4.39 -0.70 19.09
N ILE A 54 -4.13 0.22 18.16
CA ILE A 54 -2.79 0.59 17.70
C ILE A 54 -2.21 1.63 18.66
N SER A 55 -0.95 1.45 19.07
CA SER A 55 -0.25 2.45 19.89
C SER A 55 -0.12 3.78 19.16
N GLN A 56 0.06 4.87 19.91
CA GLN A 56 0.24 6.19 19.31
C GLN A 56 1.45 6.23 18.36
N ASP A 57 2.56 5.61 18.75
CA ASP A 57 3.79 5.56 17.94
C ASP A 57 3.57 4.81 16.63
N ASN A 58 2.96 3.62 16.67
CA ASN A 58 2.66 2.85 15.47
C ASN A 58 1.62 3.56 14.59
N SER A 59 0.66 4.27 15.20
CA SER A 59 -0.32 5.00 14.45
C SER A 59 0.29 6.13 13.62
N ALA A 60 1.32 6.81 14.12
CA ALA A 60 1.99 7.88 13.39
C ALA A 60 2.67 7.34 12.12
N GLY A 61 3.33 6.18 12.20
CA GLY A 61 3.95 5.56 11.03
C GLY A 61 2.94 4.96 10.03
N LEU A 62 1.72 4.65 10.46
CA LEU A 62 0.67 4.10 9.58
C LEU A 62 -0.25 5.14 8.93
N SER A 63 -0.12 6.43 9.29
CA SER A 63 -1.05 7.49 8.89
C SER A 63 -0.53 8.47 7.85
N GLY A 64 0.71 8.29 7.38
CA GLY A 64 1.33 9.19 6.41
C GLY A 64 0.50 9.45 5.14
N ASP A 65 0.54 10.70 4.65
CA ASP A 65 -0.14 11.14 3.44
C ASP A 65 0.84 11.27 2.27
N LEU A 66 0.69 10.43 1.24
CA LEU A 66 1.54 10.43 0.05
C LEU A 66 1.50 11.74 -0.75
N ALA A 67 0.48 12.58 -0.56
CA ALA A 67 0.40 13.88 -1.22
C ALA A 67 1.36 14.91 -0.60
N THR A 68 1.75 14.73 0.65
CA THR A 68 2.54 15.71 1.41
C THR A 68 3.80 15.16 2.05
N ASP A 69 3.93 13.83 2.13
CA ASP A 69 5.04 13.16 2.80
C ASP A 69 5.64 12.07 1.90
N ILE A 70 6.89 12.27 1.53
CA ILE A 70 7.66 11.32 0.71
C ILE A 70 8.09 10.07 1.50
N HIS A 71 8.04 10.12 2.83
CA HIS A 71 8.41 9.04 3.74
C HIS A 71 7.21 8.17 4.14
N ALA A 72 5.99 8.56 3.79
CA ALA A 72 4.78 7.86 4.22
C ALA A 72 4.73 6.37 3.83
N LEU A 73 5.18 5.95 2.64
CA LEU A 73 5.30 4.51 2.33
C LEU A 73 6.42 3.82 3.13
N PRO A 74 7.67 4.34 3.12
CA PRO A 74 8.72 3.85 3.99
C PRO A 74 8.32 3.66 5.46
N ASP A 75 7.78 4.70 6.09
CA ASP A 75 7.44 4.71 7.51
C ASP A 75 6.32 3.69 7.80
N PHE A 76 5.38 3.54 6.88
CA PHE A 76 4.34 2.51 6.96
C PHE A 76 4.94 1.10 6.93
N THR A 77 5.84 0.82 5.98
CA THR A 77 6.48 -0.49 5.87
C THR A 77 7.38 -0.80 7.07
N GLU A 78 8.12 0.19 7.56
CA GLU A 78 8.97 0.06 8.75
C GLU A 78 8.13 -0.18 10.00
N THR A 79 6.99 0.51 10.12
CA THR A 79 6.06 0.29 11.23
C THR A 79 5.47 -1.11 11.19
N ALA A 80 5.07 -1.61 10.01
CA ALA A 80 4.58 -2.98 9.87
C ALA A 80 5.64 -4.02 10.27
N ALA A 81 6.89 -3.85 9.83
CA ALA A 81 8.01 -4.70 10.21
C ALA A 81 8.29 -4.63 11.73
N GLY A 82 8.25 -3.43 12.32
CA GLY A 82 8.38 -3.22 13.75
C GLY A 82 7.27 -3.91 14.54
N MET A 83 6.03 -3.86 14.07
CA MET A 83 4.90 -4.56 14.68
C MET A 83 5.09 -6.09 14.66
N LEU A 84 5.61 -6.64 13.56
CA LEU A 84 5.97 -8.06 13.47
C LEU A 84 7.05 -8.42 14.51
N GLY A 85 8.11 -7.61 14.61
CA GLY A 85 9.20 -7.78 15.58
C GLY A 85 8.74 -7.72 17.05
N HIS A 86 7.70 -6.95 17.35
CA HIS A 86 7.10 -6.85 18.68
C HIS A 86 5.93 -7.83 18.92
N HIS A 87 5.74 -8.81 18.03
CA HIS A 87 4.68 -9.82 18.10
C HIS A 87 3.25 -9.24 18.18
N GLN A 88 3.02 -8.09 17.54
CA GLN A 88 1.71 -7.42 17.51
C GLN A 88 0.78 -8.05 16.46
N PHE A 89 0.65 -9.38 16.52
CA PHE A 89 -0.04 -10.21 15.53
C PHE A 89 -1.54 -9.91 15.43
N ASP A 90 -2.22 -9.68 16.55
CA ASP A 90 -3.65 -9.33 16.57
C ASP A 90 -3.88 -7.96 15.90
N GLN A 91 -2.99 -7.00 16.13
CA GLN A 91 -3.06 -5.68 15.51
C GLN A 91 -2.81 -5.75 14.00
N LEU A 92 -1.81 -6.53 13.58
CA LEU A 92 -1.53 -6.76 12.15
C LEU A 92 -2.70 -7.44 11.44
N ASP A 93 -3.33 -8.44 12.07
CA ASP A 93 -4.55 -9.08 11.56
C ASP A 93 -5.68 -8.07 11.41
N CYS A 94 -5.95 -7.27 12.44
CA CYS A 94 -7.02 -6.27 12.41
C CYS A 94 -6.80 -5.20 11.32
N LEU A 95 -5.56 -4.70 11.18
CA LEU A 95 -5.21 -3.75 10.13
C LEU A 95 -5.42 -4.35 8.74
N ALA A 96 -4.91 -5.56 8.51
CA ALA A 96 -5.06 -6.24 7.23
C ALA A 96 -6.54 -6.51 6.89
N ASP A 97 -7.34 -6.95 7.85
CA ASP A 97 -8.78 -7.17 7.69
C ASP A 97 -9.50 -5.89 7.30
N ARG A 98 -9.21 -4.79 8.00
CA ARG A 98 -9.76 -3.47 7.68
C ARG A 98 -9.35 -2.99 6.29
N PHE A 99 -8.06 -3.01 5.97
CA PHE A 99 -7.56 -2.55 4.67
C PHE A 99 -8.14 -3.37 3.52
N ARG A 100 -8.32 -4.67 3.73
CA ARG A 100 -8.93 -5.57 2.77
C ARG A 100 -10.43 -5.32 2.60
N SER A 101 -11.19 -5.24 3.68
CA SER A 101 -12.66 -5.10 3.61
C SER A 101 -13.08 -3.72 3.12
N ALA A 102 -12.40 -2.67 3.58
CA ALA A 102 -12.70 -1.28 3.20
C ALA A 102 -11.99 -0.84 1.91
N LYS A 103 -11.13 -1.70 1.35
CA LYS A 103 -10.31 -1.42 0.16
C LYS A 103 -9.53 -0.12 0.32
N GLU A 104 -8.91 0.06 1.50
CA GLU A 104 -8.26 1.31 1.85
C GLU A 104 -7.06 1.59 0.96
N ARG A 105 -6.97 2.84 0.53
CA ARG A 105 -5.88 3.35 -0.29
C ARG A 105 -5.34 4.64 0.33
N PHE A 106 -4.07 4.89 0.08
CA PHE A 106 -3.51 6.21 0.26
C PHE A 106 -4.06 7.18 -0.80
N PRO A 107 -4.02 8.49 -0.55
CA PRO A 107 -4.09 9.49 -1.62
C PRO A 107 -3.08 9.12 -2.72
N GLY A 108 -3.54 9.06 -3.98
CA GLY A 108 -2.73 8.53 -5.11
C GLY A 108 -3.03 7.07 -5.48
N GLY A 109 -3.85 6.35 -4.70
CA GLY A 109 -4.44 5.07 -5.11
C GLY A 109 -3.65 3.82 -4.73
N VAL A 110 -2.47 3.98 -4.13
CA VAL A 110 -1.69 2.85 -3.57
C VAL A 110 -2.52 2.16 -2.48
N TRP A 111 -2.62 0.83 -2.53
CA TRP A 111 -3.38 0.07 -1.55
C TRP A 111 -2.60 -0.11 -0.26
N LYS A 112 -3.21 0.24 0.87
CA LYS A 112 -2.59 0.02 2.20
C LYS A 112 -2.36 -1.46 2.47
N LEU A 113 -3.26 -2.33 1.99
CA LEU A 113 -3.12 -3.77 2.12
C LEU A 113 -1.83 -4.27 1.44
N HIS A 114 -1.55 -3.82 0.22
CA HIS A 114 -0.32 -4.20 -0.49
C HIS A 114 0.92 -3.69 0.25
N THR A 115 0.92 -2.41 0.66
CA THR A 115 2.02 -1.81 1.41
C THR A 115 2.29 -2.53 2.74
N LEU A 116 1.23 -3.00 3.42
CA LEU A 116 1.37 -3.83 4.61
C LEU A 116 2.16 -5.11 4.31
N TYR A 117 1.79 -5.85 3.26
CA TYR A 117 2.51 -7.07 2.87
C TYR A 117 3.95 -6.78 2.43
N GLN A 118 4.22 -5.67 1.76
CA GLN A 118 5.59 -5.26 1.42
C GLN A 118 6.46 -5.08 2.67
N GLY A 119 5.92 -4.44 3.72
CA GLY A 119 6.64 -4.27 4.99
C GLY A 119 6.83 -5.58 5.78
N LEU A 120 6.02 -6.60 5.51
CA LEU A 120 6.11 -7.91 6.16
C LEU A 120 6.98 -8.91 5.38
N ALA A 121 7.20 -8.68 4.08
CA ALA A 121 7.89 -9.64 3.20
C ALA A 121 9.41 -9.49 3.19
N GLU A 122 9.94 -8.29 3.45
CA GLU A 122 11.38 -8.04 3.52
C GLU A 122 11.81 -7.69 4.94
N PRO A 123 12.90 -8.29 5.47
CA PRO A 123 13.30 -8.08 6.86
C PRO A 123 13.99 -6.73 7.09
N VAL A 124 14.58 -6.13 6.05
CA VAL A 124 15.21 -4.81 6.10
C VAL A 124 14.92 -4.06 4.81
N ARG A 125 14.98 -2.73 4.88
CA ARG A 125 14.66 -1.85 3.76
C ARG A 125 15.92 -1.44 2.98
N TYR A 126 15.81 -1.36 1.66
CA TYR A 126 16.81 -0.72 0.78
C TYR A 126 17.17 0.70 1.27
N PRO A 127 18.46 1.11 1.25
CA PRO A 127 19.61 0.45 0.62
C PRO A 127 20.31 -0.59 1.49
N VAL A 128 19.79 -0.93 2.67
CA VAL A 128 20.37 -1.97 3.51
C VAL A 128 20.04 -3.33 2.90
N HIS A 129 21.05 -4.19 2.77
CA HIS A 129 20.86 -5.57 2.34
C HIS A 129 20.69 -6.46 3.56
N ALA A 130 19.63 -7.28 3.54
CA ALA A 130 19.35 -8.25 4.59
C ALA A 130 20.51 -9.24 4.71
N THR A 131 20.94 -9.51 5.94
CA THR A 131 21.82 -10.64 6.24
C THR A 131 21.02 -11.95 6.24
N PRO A 132 21.69 -13.11 6.17
CA PRO A 132 21.03 -14.39 6.39
C PRO A 132 20.33 -14.49 7.77
N GLU A 133 20.85 -13.79 8.78
CA GLU A 133 20.23 -13.75 10.12
C GLU A 133 18.92 -12.95 10.10
N ASP A 134 18.89 -11.80 9.42
CA ASP A 134 17.67 -10.98 9.27
C ASP A 134 16.54 -11.79 8.62
N TRP A 135 16.84 -12.51 7.53
CA TRP A 135 15.88 -13.40 6.88
C TRP A 135 15.39 -14.52 7.79
N ASN A 136 16.32 -15.20 8.48
CA ASN A 136 15.96 -16.29 9.37
C ASN A 136 15.06 -15.81 10.52
N ASN A 137 15.36 -14.65 11.10
CA ASN A 137 14.57 -14.06 12.17
C ASN A 137 13.17 -13.67 11.69
N SER A 138 13.05 -12.98 10.55
CA SER A 138 11.75 -12.60 9.98
C SER A 138 10.89 -13.82 9.64
N ILE A 139 11.46 -14.84 8.99
CA ILE A 139 10.74 -16.08 8.68
C ILE A 139 10.31 -16.82 9.95
N GLN A 140 11.11 -16.80 11.02
CA GLN A 140 10.72 -17.40 12.30
C GLN A 140 9.53 -16.68 12.94
N LEU A 141 9.51 -15.34 12.91
CA LEU A 141 8.40 -14.52 13.40
C LEU A 141 7.11 -14.78 12.62
N LEU A 142 7.20 -14.80 11.28
CA LEU A 142 6.05 -15.09 10.42
C LEU A 142 5.51 -16.53 10.63
N ARG A 143 6.41 -17.51 10.80
CA ARG A 143 6.03 -18.88 11.18
C ARG A 143 5.41 -18.96 12.57
N GLN A 144 5.84 -18.12 13.51
CA GLN A 144 5.23 -18.06 14.84
C GLN A 144 3.82 -17.49 14.73
N TRP A 145 3.65 -16.40 13.98
CA TRP A 145 2.34 -15.81 13.73
C TRP A 145 1.37 -16.82 13.12
N THR A 146 1.77 -17.57 12.08
CA THR A 146 0.89 -18.60 11.48
C THR A 146 0.52 -19.71 12.45
N ARG A 147 1.42 -20.14 13.35
CA ARG A 147 1.12 -21.15 14.38
C ARG A 147 0.16 -20.64 15.45
N GLU A 148 0.35 -19.42 15.93
CA GLU A 148 -0.51 -18.81 16.95
C GLU A 148 -1.88 -18.41 16.38
N ARG A 149 -1.92 -18.11 15.08
CA ARG A 149 -3.09 -17.61 14.36
C ARG A 149 -3.37 -18.44 13.11
N PRO A 150 -3.70 -19.74 13.23
CA PRO A 150 -3.84 -20.65 12.08
C PRO A 150 -5.01 -20.31 11.15
N LYS A 151 -5.91 -19.41 11.55
CA LYS A 151 -7.02 -18.92 10.72
C LYS A 151 -6.75 -17.56 10.08
N SER A 152 -5.62 -16.93 10.39
CA SER A 152 -5.25 -15.65 9.79
C SER A 152 -4.79 -15.84 8.35
N ILE A 153 -5.60 -15.41 7.39
CA ILE A 153 -5.18 -15.37 5.98
C ILE A 153 -3.95 -14.45 5.79
N THR A 154 -3.86 -13.38 6.59
CA THR A 154 -2.77 -12.40 6.56
C THR A 154 -1.44 -13.04 6.91
N ALA A 155 -1.39 -13.80 8.01
CA ALA A 155 -0.15 -14.47 8.45
C ALA A 155 0.36 -15.45 7.39
N HIS A 156 -0.53 -16.23 6.78
CA HIS A 156 -0.15 -17.23 5.77
C HIS A 156 0.38 -16.58 4.50
N ILE A 157 -0.28 -15.52 4.02
CA ILE A 157 0.18 -14.80 2.82
C ILE A 157 1.47 -14.03 3.11
N ALA A 158 1.60 -13.38 4.27
CA ALA A 158 2.84 -12.69 4.64
C ALA A 158 4.04 -13.64 4.68
N LEU A 159 3.86 -14.84 5.25
CA LEU A 159 4.90 -15.88 5.22
C LEU A 159 5.23 -16.34 3.79
N ALA A 160 4.22 -16.54 2.93
CA ALA A 160 4.43 -16.91 1.54
C ALA A 160 5.15 -15.81 0.74
N SER A 161 4.76 -14.55 0.91
CA SER A 161 5.41 -13.39 0.31
C SER A 161 6.87 -13.27 0.76
N ALA A 162 7.15 -13.47 2.05
CA ALA A 162 8.51 -13.47 2.56
C ALA A 162 9.36 -14.60 1.95
N TYR A 163 8.80 -15.78 1.71
CA TYR A 163 9.51 -16.85 1.02
C TYR A 163 9.80 -16.54 -0.46
N GLU A 164 8.89 -15.87 -1.15
CA GLU A 164 9.11 -15.42 -2.53
C GLU A 164 10.25 -14.38 -2.58
N GLN A 165 10.22 -13.37 -1.71
CA GLN A 165 11.29 -12.37 -1.64
C GLN A 165 12.62 -13.02 -1.20
N PHE A 166 12.58 -13.98 -0.28
CA PHE A 166 13.77 -14.73 0.13
C PHE A 166 14.31 -15.60 -1.01
N ALA A 167 13.47 -16.11 -1.89
CA ALA A 167 13.93 -16.78 -3.10
C ALA A 167 14.74 -15.83 -3.98
N TRP A 168 14.17 -14.65 -4.27
CA TRP A 168 14.81 -13.63 -5.09
C TRP A 168 16.12 -13.12 -4.50
N GLU A 169 16.24 -13.04 -3.17
CA GLU A 169 17.50 -12.74 -2.51
C GLU A 169 18.59 -13.77 -2.85
N ALA A 170 18.28 -15.07 -2.77
CA ALA A 170 19.24 -16.12 -3.12
C ALA A 170 19.62 -16.15 -4.60
N ARG A 171 18.66 -15.86 -5.48
CA ARG A 171 18.90 -15.80 -6.92
C ARG A 171 19.74 -14.58 -7.30
N GLY A 172 19.53 -13.47 -6.61
CA GLY A 172 20.08 -12.17 -6.94
C GLY A 172 19.40 -11.52 -8.16
N SER A 173 19.84 -10.31 -8.50
CA SER A 173 19.28 -9.47 -9.56
C SER A 173 19.94 -9.64 -10.93
N GLY A 174 20.90 -10.57 -11.06
CA GLY A 174 21.62 -10.86 -12.30
C GLY A 174 20.76 -11.57 -13.36
N TYR A 175 21.28 -11.61 -14.59
CA TYR A 175 20.72 -12.41 -15.67
C TYR A 175 20.75 -13.90 -15.33
N ALA A 176 19.81 -14.67 -15.88
CA ALA A 176 19.60 -16.08 -15.53
C ALA A 176 20.87 -16.96 -15.69
N ASP A 177 21.69 -16.66 -16.69
CA ASP A 177 22.98 -17.31 -16.98
C ASP A 177 24.12 -16.91 -16.03
N THR A 178 23.91 -15.90 -15.19
CA THR A 178 24.89 -15.43 -14.19
C THR A 178 24.60 -15.92 -12.76
N VAL A 179 23.44 -16.54 -12.54
CA VAL A 179 23.02 -17.06 -11.23
C VAL A 179 23.76 -18.37 -10.94
N SER A 180 24.28 -18.52 -9.73
CA SER A 180 24.96 -19.74 -9.30
C SER A 180 24.00 -20.92 -9.12
N ASP A 181 24.51 -22.15 -9.23
CA ASP A 181 23.72 -23.37 -8.97
C ASP A 181 23.09 -23.39 -7.56
N SER A 182 23.82 -22.89 -6.56
CA SER A 182 23.30 -22.76 -5.20
C SER A 182 22.18 -21.72 -5.09
N GLY A 183 22.31 -20.59 -5.80
CA GLY A 183 21.27 -19.58 -5.91
C GLY A 183 20.00 -20.14 -6.55
N TRP A 184 20.12 -20.86 -7.66
CA TRP A 184 18.99 -21.53 -8.30
C TRP A 184 18.31 -22.57 -7.41
N LYS A 185 19.10 -23.40 -6.71
CA LYS A 185 18.56 -24.40 -5.79
C LYS A 185 17.77 -23.77 -4.64
N LEU A 186 18.28 -22.68 -4.07
CA LEU A 186 17.59 -21.94 -3.02
C LEU A 186 16.34 -21.24 -3.55
N PHE A 187 16.42 -20.63 -4.75
CA PHE A 187 15.29 -19.99 -5.41
C PHE A 187 14.13 -20.98 -5.63
N GLN A 188 14.41 -22.16 -6.19
CA GLN A 188 13.42 -23.21 -6.41
C GLN A 188 12.82 -23.73 -5.09
N ALA A 189 13.66 -23.99 -4.08
CA ALA A 189 13.18 -24.50 -2.80
C ALA A 189 12.26 -23.49 -2.08
N ARG A 190 12.61 -22.20 -2.12
CA ARG A 190 11.87 -21.13 -1.44
C ARG A 190 10.58 -20.76 -2.19
N THR A 191 10.58 -20.73 -3.53
CA THR A 191 9.35 -20.53 -4.32
C THR A 191 8.39 -21.72 -4.20
N ALA A 192 8.89 -22.95 -4.10
CA ALA A 192 8.05 -24.12 -3.82
C ALA A 192 7.39 -24.04 -2.44
N GLU A 193 8.12 -23.58 -1.42
CA GLU A 193 7.56 -23.36 -0.08
C GLU A 193 6.50 -22.25 -0.06
N SER A 194 6.77 -21.12 -0.75
CA SER A 194 5.77 -20.05 -0.94
C SER A 194 4.49 -20.58 -1.59
N LYS A 195 4.62 -21.37 -2.66
CA LYS A 195 3.49 -22.00 -3.36
C LYS A 195 2.69 -22.92 -2.43
N ARG A 196 3.37 -23.79 -1.68
CA ARG A 196 2.73 -24.70 -0.71
C ARG A 196 1.90 -23.93 0.32
N LEU A 197 2.45 -22.85 0.86
CA LEU A 197 1.76 -21.99 1.84
C LEU A 197 0.54 -21.29 1.23
N LEU A 198 0.61 -20.83 -0.01
CA LEU A 198 -0.54 -20.25 -0.71
C LEU A 198 -1.61 -21.29 -0.99
N ASP A 199 -1.23 -22.51 -1.36
CA ASP A 199 -2.18 -23.61 -1.57
C ASP A 199 -2.92 -23.95 -0.27
N GLU A 200 -2.23 -23.98 0.87
CA GLU A 200 -2.85 -24.16 2.18
C GLU A 200 -3.77 -22.99 2.55
N ALA A 201 -3.30 -21.76 2.34
CA ALA A 201 -4.06 -20.54 2.59
C ALA A 201 -5.34 -20.47 1.74
N SER A 202 -5.33 -21.07 0.54
CA SER A 202 -6.49 -21.10 -0.36
C SER A 202 -7.70 -21.84 0.24
N ALA A 203 -7.47 -22.74 1.20
CA ALA A 203 -8.52 -23.46 1.92
C ALA A 203 -9.18 -22.63 3.03
N LEU A 204 -8.59 -21.50 3.44
CA LEU A 204 -9.17 -20.63 4.46
C LEU A 204 -10.44 -19.93 3.93
N PRO A 205 -11.43 -19.66 4.81
CA PRO A 205 -12.68 -19.02 4.40
C PRO A 205 -12.47 -17.57 3.94
N THR A 206 -11.58 -16.82 4.59
CA THR A 206 -11.23 -15.46 4.19
C THR A 206 -10.33 -15.50 2.97
N LYS A 207 -10.74 -14.81 1.90
CA LYS A 207 -9.93 -14.62 0.69
C LYS A 207 -9.23 -13.28 0.72
N CYS A 208 -8.09 -13.17 0.05
CA CYS A 208 -7.26 -11.96 0.10
C CYS A 208 -6.74 -11.61 -1.30
N PRO A 209 -6.84 -10.34 -1.74
CA PRO A 209 -6.31 -9.91 -3.03
C PRO A 209 -4.83 -10.24 -3.20
N GLU A 210 -4.04 -10.10 -2.14
CA GLU A 210 -2.60 -10.36 -2.20
C GLU A 210 -2.27 -11.83 -2.52
N TRP A 211 -3.16 -12.79 -2.20
CA TRP A 211 -2.94 -14.19 -2.54
C TRP A 211 -2.75 -14.37 -4.04
N TYR A 212 -3.62 -13.75 -4.84
CA TYR A 212 -3.54 -13.79 -6.31
C TYR A 212 -2.29 -13.09 -6.82
N LEU A 213 -1.87 -11.99 -6.18
CA LEU A 213 -0.68 -11.26 -6.58
C LEU A 213 0.58 -12.13 -6.40
N VAL A 214 0.71 -12.81 -5.26
CA VAL A 214 1.84 -13.70 -4.99
C VAL A 214 1.79 -14.94 -5.87
N MET A 215 0.61 -15.48 -6.17
CA MET A 215 0.48 -16.57 -7.15
C MET A 215 0.93 -16.15 -8.56
N LEU A 216 0.61 -14.92 -8.99
CA LEU A 216 1.07 -14.38 -10.27
C LEU A 216 2.60 -14.15 -10.28
N GLN A 217 3.19 -13.75 -9.15
CA GLN A 217 4.65 -13.69 -8.99
C GLN A 217 5.28 -15.07 -9.17
N LEU A 218 4.76 -16.06 -8.44
CA LEU A 218 5.24 -17.44 -8.54
C LEU A 218 5.07 -18.04 -9.93
N ALA A 219 4.06 -17.60 -10.70
CA ALA A 219 3.89 -18.03 -12.08
C ALA A 219 5.05 -17.61 -12.98
N ILE A 220 5.64 -16.43 -12.75
CA ILE A 220 6.90 -16.01 -13.40
C ILE A 220 8.05 -16.86 -12.87
N ASP A 221 8.18 -16.95 -11.56
CA ASP A 221 9.32 -17.60 -10.89
C ASP A 221 9.43 -19.10 -11.24
N GLN A 222 8.30 -19.76 -11.42
CA GLN A 222 8.19 -21.18 -11.73
C GLN A 222 7.93 -21.43 -13.21
N THR A 223 7.95 -20.39 -14.06
CA THR A 223 7.82 -20.52 -15.52
C THR A 223 6.54 -21.27 -15.93
N TRP A 224 5.39 -20.86 -15.38
CA TRP A 224 4.09 -21.42 -15.77
C TRP A 224 3.78 -21.11 -17.23
N ASP A 225 2.85 -21.84 -17.84
CA ASP A 225 2.43 -21.57 -19.21
C ASP A 225 1.41 -20.41 -19.31
N LEU A 226 1.41 -19.70 -20.44
CA LEU A 226 0.56 -18.51 -20.63
C LEU A 226 -0.93 -18.81 -20.42
N PRO A 227 -1.52 -19.92 -20.94
CA PRO A 227 -2.91 -20.25 -20.64
C PRO A 227 -3.22 -20.34 -19.14
N GLN A 228 -2.36 -20.99 -18.34
CA GLN A 228 -2.54 -21.08 -16.89
C GLN A 228 -2.46 -19.71 -16.21
N VAL A 229 -1.46 -18.90 -16.57
CA VAL A 229 -1.29 -17.56 -15.98
C VAL A 229 -2.44 -16.64 -16.36
N ARG A 230 -2.95 -16.73 -17.60
CA ARG A 230 -4.11 -15.94 -18.05
C ARG A 230 -5.37 -16.28 -17.27
N VAL A 231 -5.66 -17.57 -17.02
CA VAL A 231 -6.79 -17.97 -16.16
C VAL A 231 -6.64 -17.40 -14.75
N LEU A 232 -5.44 -17.51 -14.15
CA LEU A 232 -5.17 -16.95 -12.83
C LEU A 232 -5.37 -15.43 -12.78
N PHE A 233 -4.89 -14.72 -13.81
CA PHE A 233 -5.05 -13.26 -13.93
C PHE A 233 -6.51 -12.84 -14.10
N GLU A 234 -7.28 -13.56 -14.91
CA GLU A 234 -8.71 -13.29 -15.10
C GLU A 234 -9.50 -13.54 -13.81
N ASP A 235 -9.19 -14.61 -13.09
CA ASP A 235 -9.81 -14.92 -11.79
C ASP A 235 -9.46 -13.86 -10.74
N ALA A 236 -8.19 -13.42 -10.69
CA ALA A 236 -7.77 -12.31 -9.84
C ALA A 236 -8.52 -11.01 -10.16
N SER A 237 -8.62 -10.68 -11.45
CA SER A 237 -9.28 -9.48 -11.94
C SER A 237 -10.79 -9.49 -11.68
N LYS A 238 -11.44 -10.67 -11.74
CA LYS A 238 -12.84 -10.85 -11.33
C LYS A 238 -13.00 -10.73 -9.82
N PHE A 239 -12.05 -11.28 -9.05
CA PHE A 239 -12.09 -11.28 -7.59
C PHE A 239 -11.94 -9.86 -7.01
N GLU A 240 -10.96 -9.09 -7.46
CA GLU A 240 -10.77 -7.70 -7.05
C GLU A 240 -10.32 -6.80 -8.23
N PRO A 241 -11.27 -6.30 -9.04
CA PRO A 241 -10.97 -5.52 -10.25
C PRO A 241 -10.14 -4.25 -9.98
N GLY A 242 -10.22 -3.69 -8.77
CA GLY A 242 -9.49 -2.48 -8.39
C GLY A 242 -8.04 -2.70 -7.96
N TYR A 243 -7.58 -3.95 -7.88
CA TYR A 243 -6.23 -4.30 -7.43
C TYR A 243 -5.25 -4.31 -8.62
N TYR A 244 -4.92 -3.11 -9.11
CA TYR A 244 -4.16 -2.92 -10.36
C TYR A 244 -2.79 -3.63 -10.42
N TYR A 245 -2.27 -4.12 -9.29
CA TYR A 245 -1.04 -4.91 -9.22
C TYR A 245 -1.13 -6.20 -10.04
N TYR A 246 -2.32 -6.79 -10.23
CA TYR A 246 -2.49 -7.97 -11.08
C TYR A 246 -2.09 -7.68 -12.53
N ALA A 247 -2.62 -6.59 -13.11
CA ALA A 247 -2.30 -6.20 -14.47
C ALA A 247 -0.81 -5.84 -14.61
N ARG A 248 -0.22 -5.19 -13.59
CA ARG A 248 1.22 -4.91 -13.60
C ARG A 248 2.07 -6.18 -13.59
N GLN A 249 1.68 -7.21 -12.83
CA GLN A 249 2.42 -8.47 -12.83
C GLN A 249 2.17 -9.32 -14.06
N PHE A 250 0.95 -9.33 -14.60
CA PHE A 250 0.69 -10.02 -15.86
C PHE A 250 1.46 -9.37 -17.02
N ALA A 251 1.49 -8.04 -17.08
CA ALA A 251 2.36 -7.31 -18.02
C ALA A 251 3.85 -7.61 -17.80
N ARG A 252 4.31 -7.85 -16.56
CA ARG A 252 5.68 -8.31 -16.30
C ARG A 252 5.91 -9.70 -16.87
N TYR A 253 4.99 -10.65 -16.63
CA TYR A 253 5.08 -12.02 -17.16
C TYR A 253 5.25 -12.02 -18.68
N LEU A 254 4.51 -11.16 -19.40
CA LEU A 254 4.54 -11.02 -20.85
C LEU A 254 5.79 -10.33 -21.42
N GLN A 255 6.80 -9.97 -20.61
CA GLN A 255 8.03 -9.38 -21.14
C GLN A 255 8.95 -10.46 -21.73
N PRO A 256 9.69 -10.18 -22.83
CA PRO A 256 10.61 -11.13 -23.46
C PRO A 256 11.71 -11.70 -22.56
N ARG A 257 12.10 -10.96 -21.51
CA ARG A 257 13.10 -11.41 -20.52
C ARG A 257 12.54 -12.41 -19.49
N TRP A 258 11.23 -12.62 -19.51
CA TRP A 258 10.51 -13.52 -18.60
C TRP A 258 9.86 -14.63 -19.45
N ASN A 259 8.57 -14.51 -19.79
CA ASN A 259 7.80 -15.62 -20.38
C ASN A 259 7.02 -15.23 -21.65
N GLY A 260 7.10 -13.97 -22.09
CA GLY A 260 6.37 -13.48 -23.27
C GLY A 260 7.24 -13.35 -24.52
N GLU A 261 6.59 -13.08 -25.64
CA GLU A 261 7.21 -12.73 -26.92
C GLU A 261 7.26 -11.20 -27.11
N PRO A 262 8.13 -10.68 -27.99
CA PRO A 262 8.14 -9.26 -28.33
C PRO A 262 6.76 -8.80 -28.84
N GLY A 263 6.17 -7.81 -28.16
CA GLY A 263 4.86 -7.24 -28.50
C GLY A 263 3.69 -7.72 -27.62
N ASP A 264 3.86 -8.80 -26.85
CA ASP A 264 2.77 -9.36 -26.03
C ASP A 264 2.26 -8.38 -24.97
N THR A 265 3.17 -7.62 -24.36
CA THR A 265 2.82 -6.61 -23.36
C THR A 265 1.99 -5.48 -23.98
N GLU A 266 2.37 -5.02 -25.17
CA GLU A 266 1.67 -3.96 -25.90
C GLU A 266 0.27 -4.39 -26.35
N VAL A 267 0.11 -5.65 -26.80
CA VAL A 267 -1.20 -6.22 -27.13
C VAL A 267 -2.08 -6.27 -25.89
N PHE A 268 -1.55 -6.79 -24.77
CA PHE A 268 -2.30 -6.84 -23.51
C PHE A 268 -2.75 -5.46 -23.02
N MET A 269 -1.92 -4.43 -23.15
CA MET A 269 -2.28 -3.06 -22.73
C MET A 269 -3.40 -2.42 -23.56
N GLN A 270 -3.82 -3.05 -24.66
CA GLN A 270 -4.93 -2.61 -25.52
C GLN A 270 -6.23 -3.39 -25.27
N GLU A 271 -6.19 -4.45 -24.47
CA GLU A 271 -7.36 -5.23 -24.01
C GLU A 271 -8.19 -4.43 -22.98
#